data_AF-A0A7C5EA33-F1
#
_entry.id   AF-A0A7C5EA33-F1
#
_cell.length_a   1.000
_cell.length_b   1.000
_cell.length_c   1.000
_cell.angle_alpha   90.00
_cell.angle_beta   90.00
_cell.angle_gamma   90.00
#
_symmetry.space_group_name_H-M   'P 1'
#
loop_
_entity.id
_entity.type
_entity.pdbx_description
1 polymer ?
#
loop_
_entity_poly.entity_id
_entity_poly.type
_entity_poly.pdbx_seq_one_letter_code
_entity_poly.pdbx_strand_id
1 'polypeptide(L)' 'MQLRCSYCQTAFTTSRLADLMALQQMEAEGLHHYDAYCPKCRRANAVDRLRLERAYPNWRKEIAALSQRDPGA' A
#
# COMPACT_ATOMS: atom_id res chain seq x y z
N MET A 1 2.58 -1.06 -6.20
CA MET A 1 1.83 -0.72 -7.43
C MET A 1 2.47 0.47 -8.18
N GLN A 2 2.15 0.72 -9.46
CA GLN A 2 2.59 1.92 -10.16
C GLN A 2 1.59 3.08 -10.01
N LEU A 3 2.10 4.25 -9.63
CA LEU A 3 1.38 5.48 -9.37
C LEU A 3 1.94 6.63 -10.21
N ARG A 4 1.11 7.65 -10.41
CA ARG A 4 1.54 8.96 -10.93
C ARG A 4 1.15 10.00 -9.91
N CYS A 5 2.11 10.85 -9.51
CA CYS A 5 1.82 11.89 -8.54
C CYS A 5 0.83 12.91 -9.13
N SER A 6 -0.27 13.18 -8.41
CA SER A 6 -1.30 14.14 -8.84
C SER A 6 -0.79 15.58 -8.94
N TYR A 7 0.29 15.89 -8.21
CA TYR A 7 0.91 17.20 -8.20
C TYR A 7 2.02 17.35 -9.25
N CYS A 8 3.16 16.67 -9.07
CA CYS A 8 4.34 16.87 -9.93
C CYS A 8 4.41 15.91 -11.12
N GLN A 9 3.36 15.10 -11.36
CA GLN A 9 3.22 14.16 -12.47
C GLN A 9 4.30 13.07 -12.57
N THR A 10 5.19 12.97 -11.58
CA THR A 10 6.25 11.96 -11.54
C THR A 10 5.64 10.59 -11.33
N ALA A 11 6.02 9.62 -12.17
CA ALA A 11 5.69 8.23 -11.97
C ALA A 11 6.55 7.65 -10.85
N PHE A 12 5.94 6.86 -9.97
CA PHE A 12 6.64 6.17 -8.89
C PHE A 12 5.93 4.86 -8.56
N THR A 13 6.61 3.99 -7.83
CA THR A 13 6.07 2.68 -7.45
C THR A 13 6.06 2.52 -5.94
N THR A 14 5.03 1.87 -5.43
CA THR A 14 5.00 1.34 -4.07
C THR A 14 5.38 -0.14 -4.08
N SER A 15 6.05 -0.59 -3.03
CA SER A 15 6.47 -2.00 -2.90
C SER A 15 5.29 -2.88 -2.49
N ARG A 16 5.36 -4.18 -2.80
CA ARG A 16 4.34 -5.15 -2.35
C ARG A 16 4.19 -5.14 -0.84
N LEU A 17 5.28 -5.08 -0.08
CA LEU A 17 5.23 -5.04 1.38
C LEU A 17 4.49 -3.80 1.87
N ALA A 18 4.81 -2.61 1.34
CA ALA A 18 4.14 -1.37 1.71
C ALA A 18 2.64 -1.41 1.39
N ASP A 19 2.28 -1.95 0.22
CA ASP A 19 0.88 -2.09 -0.19
C ASP A 19 0.09 -3.07 0.72
N LEU A 20 0.71 -4.17 1.13
CA LEU A 20 0.10 -5.14 2.06
C LEU A 20 -0.05 -4.55 3.48
N MET A 21 0.96 -3.84 3.99
CA MET A 21 0.88 -3.15 5.28
C MET A 21 -0.18 -2.05 5.26
N ALA A 22 -0.31 -1.32 4.15
CA ALA A 22 -1.38 -0.34 3.98
C ALA A 22 -2.77 -0.99 4.02
N LEU A 23 -2.96 -2.14 3.37
CA LEU A 23 -4.22 -2.91 3.45
C LEU A 23 -4.53 -3.35 4.88
N GLN A 24 -3.53 -3.84 5.62
CA GLN A 24 -3.68 -4.21 7.03
C GLN A 24 -4.14 -3.03 7.88
N GLN A 25 -3.47 -1.88 7.72
CA GLN A 25 -3.77 -0.68 8.48
C GLN A 25 -5.18 -0.17 8.19
N MET A 26 -5.53 -0.08 6.90
CA MET A 26 -6.86 0.37 6.49
C MET A 26 -7.97 -0.58 6.97
N GLU A 27 -7.71 -1.88 7.07
CA GLU A 27 -8.65 -2.82 7.68
C GLU A 27 -8.79 -2.59 9.19
N ALA A 28 -7.68 -2.44 9.92
CA ALA A 28 -7.69 -2.24 11.37
C ALA A 28 -8.36 -0.91 11.78
N GLU A 29 -8.15 0.14 11.00
CA GLU A 29 -8.65 1.49 11.31
C GLU A 29 -9.95 1.87 10.59
N GLY A 30 -10.48 0.99 9.74
CA GLY A 30 -11.69 1.28 8.96
C GLY A 30 -11.49 2.37 7.91
N LEU A 31 -10.27 2.54 7.39
CA LEU A 31 -9.96 3.55 6.36
C LEU A 31 -10.35 3.08 4.95
N HIS A 32 -10.65 4.05 4.10
CA HIS A 32 -10.98 3.84 2.69
C HIS A 32 -9.79 4.09 1.74
N HIS A 33 -8.72 4.72 2.21
CA HIS A 33 -7.51 5.00 1.43
C HIS A 33 -6.28 5.07 2.35
N TYR A 34 -5.09 4.98 1.76
CA TYR A 34 -3.83 5.32 2.41
C TYR A 34 -3.06 6.37 1.59
N ASP A 35 -2.16 7.10 2.23
CA ASP A 35 -1.33 8.10 1.58
C ASP A 35 0.00 7.52 1.09
N ALA A 36 0.17 7.44 -0.23
CA ALA A 36 1.43 7.14 -0.87
C ALA A 36 2.21 8.43 -1.17
N TYR A 37 3.32 8.65 -0.47
CA TYR A 37 4.13 9.86 -0.62
C TYR A 37 5.02 9.80 -1.87
N CYS A 38 4.91 10.81 -2.72
CA CYS A 38 5.75 10.90 -3.92
C CYS A 38 7.23 11.08 -3.55
N PRO A 39 8.17 10.27 -4.08
CA PRO A 39 9.59 10.39 -3.73
C PRO A 39 10.24 11.68 -4.23
N LYS A 40 9.63 12.37 -5.21
CA LYS A 40 10.18 13.62 -5.78
C LYS A 40 9.72 14.87 -5.03
N CYS A 41 8.41 15.03 -4.83
CA CYS A 41 7.83 16.25 -4.26
C CYS A 41 7.26 16.06 -2.85
N ARG A 42 7.25 14.84 -2.33
CA ARG A 42 6.70 14.45 -1.02
C ARG A 42 5.21 14.74 -0.82
N ARG A 43 4.48 15.05 -1.89
CA ARG A 43 3.02 15.17 -1.81
C ARG A 43 2.41 13.80 -1.54
N ALA A 44 1.45 13.74 -0.62
CA ALA A 44 0.59 12.58 -0.42
C ALA A 44 -0.27 12.34 -1.68
N ASN A 45 -0.40 11.07 -2.07
CA ASN A 45 -1.29 10.63 -3.13
C ASN A 45 -2.16 9.54 -2.52
N ALA A 46 -3.45 9.84 -2.36
CA ALA A 46 -4.41 8.88 -1.84
C ALA A 46 -4.51 7.68 -2.80
N VAL A 47 -4.42 6.49 -2.23
CA VAL A 47 -4.62 5.22 -2.94
C VAL A 47 -5.79 4.51 -2.29
N ASP A 48 -6.87 4.36 -3.05
CA ASP A 48 -8.09 3.73 -2.56
C ASP A 48 -7.88 2.27 -2.17
N ARG A 49 -8.51 1.87 -1.07
CA ARG A 49 -8.53 0.49 -0.59
C ARG A 49 -9.01 -0.47 -1.67
N LEU A 50 -10.07 -0.12 -2.40
CA LEU A 50 -10.59 -0.95 -3.48
C LEU A 50 -9.56 -1.19 -4.59
N ARG A 51 -8.74 -0.18 -4.92
CA ARG A 51 -7.68 -0.30 -5.92
C ARG A 51 -6.60 -1.28 -5.44
N LEU A 52 -6.22 -1.18 -4.17
CA LEU A 52 -5.28 -2.11 -3.55
C LEU A 52 -5.83 -3.54 -3.48
N GLU A 53 -7.07 -3.73 -3.03
CA GLU A 53 -7.71 -5.05 -2.94
C GLU A 53 -7.80 -5.74 -4.31
N ARG A 54 -8.02 -4.97 -5.38
CA ARG A 54 -7.98 -5.49 -6.76
C ARG A 54 -6.56 -5.89 -7.19
N ALA A 55 -5.55 -5.13 -6.79
CA ALA A 55 -4.15 -5.44 -7.08
C ALA A 55 -3.63 -6.64 -6.27
N TYR A 56 -4.18 -6.85 -5.07
CA TYR A 56 -3.79 -7.89 -4.12
C TYR A 56 -5.03 -8.66 -3.62
N PRO A 57 -5.69 -9.49 -4.45
CA PRO A 57 -6.97 -10.13 -4.10
C PRO A 57 -6.89 -11.11 -2.92
N ASN A 58 -5.70 -11.65 -2.63
CA ASN A 58 -5.46 -12.59 -1.53
C ASN A 58 -4.63 -11.98 -0.38
N TRP A 59 -4.63 -10.64 -0.27
CA TRP A 59 -3.76 -9.91 0.64
C TRP A 59 -3.78 -10.40 2.10
N ARG A 60 -4.95 -10.82 2.62
CA ARG A 60 -5.05 -11.35 4.00
C ARG A 60 -4.21 -12.61 4.20
N LYS A 61 -4.23 -13.53 3.23
CA LYS A 61 -3.38 -14.74 3.25
C LYS A 61 -1.91 -14.38 3.07
N GLU A 62 -1.61 -13.41 2.22
CA GLU A 62 -0.25 -12.94 1.98
C GLU A 62 0.38 -12.31 3.22
N ILE A 63 -0.37 -11.51 3.99
CA ILE A 63 0.08 -10.97 5.27
C ILE A 63 0.32 -12.10 6.27
N ALA A 64 -0.62 -13.03 6.41
CA ALA A 64 -0.45 -14.16 7.32
C ALA A 64 0.83 -14.98 7.00
N ALA A 65 1.16 -15.12 5.72
CA ALA A 65 2.39 -15.79 5.29
C ALA A 65 3.67 -14.97 5.56
N LEU A 66 3.58 -13.63 5.59
CA LEU A 66 4.70 -12.76 5.97
C LEU A 66 4.99 -12.87 7.48
N SER A 67 3.96 -12.86 8.33
CA SER A 67 4.14 -13.02 9.79
C SER A 67 4.73 -14.38 10.19
N GLN A 68 4.57 -15.40 9.35
CA GLN A 68 5.15 -16.74 9.55
C GLN A 68 6.59 -16.87 9.03
N ARG A 69 7.07 -15.87 8.27
CA ARG A 69 8.42 -15.87 7.66
C ARG A 69 9.46 -15.04 8.42
N ASP A 70 9.05 -14.32 9.46
CA ASP A 70 9.96 -13.63 10.40
C ASP A 70 10.08 -14.44 11.71
N PRO A 71 10.91 -15.50 11.79
CA PRO A 71 11.20 -16.21 13.03
C PRO A 71 12.21 -15.47 13.95
N GLY A 72 12.43 -14.16 13.77
CA GLY A 72 13.42 -13.43 14.55
C GLY A 72 13.30 -11.92 14.40
N ALA A 73 12.62 -11.31 15.38
CA ALA A 73 12.92 -9.96 15.85
C ALA A 73 13.49 -10.08 17.26
#